data_AF-A0A2D8KMZ7-F1
#
_entry.id   AF-A0A2D8KMZ7-F1
#
_cell.length_a   1.000
_cell.length_b   1.000
_cell.length_c   1.000
_cell.angle_alpha   90.00
_cell.angle_beta   90.00
_cell.angle_gamma   90.00
#
_symmetry.space_group_name_H-M   'P 1'
#
loop_
_entity.id
_entity.type
_entity.pdbx_description
1 polymer ?
#
loop_
_entity_poly.entity_id
_entity_poly.type
_entity_poly.pdbx_seq_one_letter_code
_entity_poly.pdbx_strand_id
1 'polypeptide(L)' 'PDLKGNLLVGSLKFQYLELLRLDGKKIEKREKLLEDIGRVRNVKQGPDGNIYVAVEGNGIFKLKNNN' A
#
# COMPACT_ATOMS: atom_id res chain seq x y z
N PRO A 1 -6.49 11.73 1.67
CA PRO A 1 -5.93 12.45 2.83
C PRO A 1 -5.31 11.51 3.86
N ASP A 2 -5.99 10.39 4.15
CA ASP A 2 -5.69 9.51 5.29
C ASP A 2 -4.35 8.74 5.19
N LEU A 3 -3.79 8.63 3.99
CA LEU A 3 -2.51 7.95 3.73
C LEU A 3 -1.31 8.92 3.79
N LYS A 4 -1.54 10.24 3.78
CA LYS A 4 -0.47 11.23 3.67
C LYS A 4 0.47 11.16 4.87
N GLY A 5 1.78 11.12 4.62
CA GLY A 5 2.81 11.07 5.66
C GLY A 5 3.03 9.70 6.30
N ASN A 6 2.28 8.68 5.86
CA ASN A 6 2.38 7.31 6.37
C ASN A 6 3.07 6.41 5.34
N LEU A 7 3.42 5.18 5.75
CA LEU A 7 4.07 4.21 4.86
C LEU A 7 3.08 3.18 4.35
N LEU A 8 3.19 2.87 3.06
CA LEU A 8 2.54 1.72 2.46
C LEU A 8 3.57 0.63 2.21
N VAL A 9 3.28 -0.58 2.69
CA VAL A 9 4.19 -1.72 2.61
C VAL A 9 3.47 -2.89 1.96
N GLY A 10 4.04 -3.36 0.85
CA GLY A 10 3.60 -4.58 0.19
C GLY A 10 4.29 -5.82 0.76
N SER A 11 3.60 -6.96 0.77
CA SER A 11 4.17 -8.24 1.18
C SER A 11 4.18 -9.25 0.03
N LEU A 12 5.38 -9.77 -0.28
CA LEU A 12 5.55 -10.85 -1.25
C LEU A 12 5.04 -12.19 -0.72
N LYS A 13 5.36 -12.55 0.53
CA LYS A 13 5.00 -13.87 1.09
C LYS A 13 3.54 -13.92 1.52
N PHE A 14 3.06 -12.86 2.15
CA PHE A 14 1.73 -12.80 2.76
C PHE A 14 0.68 -12.09 1.89
N GLN A 15 1.07 -11.61 0.71
CA GLN A 15 0.15 -11.18 -0.35
C GLN A 15 -0.84 -10.06 0.06
N TYR A 16 -0.37 -9.11 0.86
CA TYR A 16 -1.17 -7.96 1.30
C TYR A 16 -0.49 -6.63 0.99
N LEU A 17 -1.30 -5.56 1.03
CA LEU A 17 -0.87 -4.18 1.18
C LEU A 17 -1.26 -3.67 2.58
N GLU A 18 -0.29 -3.18 3.33
CA GLU A 18 -0.46 -2.68 4.70
C GLU A 18 -0.12 -1.18 4.77
N LEU A 19 -0.91 -0.42 5.53
CA LEU A 19 -0.65 0.94 5.95
C LEU A 19 -0.01 0.94 7.34
N LEU A 20 1.16 1.56 7.46
CA LEU A 20 1.81 1.84 8.73
C LEU A 20 1.63 3.31 9.07
N ARG A 21 0.91 3.58 10.15
CA ARG A 21 0.73 4.94 10.67
C ARG A 21 1.95 5.34 11.50
N LEU A 22 2.56 6.46 11.13
CA LEU A 22 3.78 6.95 11.74
C LEU A 22 3.50 8.08 12.74
N ASP A 23 4.17 8.02 13.89
CA ASP A 23 4.43 9.16 14.77
C ASP A 23 5.94 9.43 14.79
N GLY A 24 6.35 10.42 14.00
CA GLY A 24 7.75 10.70 13.73
C GLY A 24 8.48 9.51 13.12
N LYS A 25 9.26 8.80 13.95
CA LYS A 25 10.05 7.61 13.56
C LYS A 25 9.46 6.30 14.12
N LYS A 26 8.35 6.36 14.83
CA LYS A 26 7.69 5.20 15.43
C LYS A 26 6.47 4.78 14.61
N ILE A 27 6.19 3.48 14.60
CA ILE A 27 4.95 2.94 14.02
C ILE A 27 3.94 2.83 15.16
N GLU A 28 2.84 3.58 15.08
CA GLU A 28 1.78 3.57 16.10
C GLU A 28 0.68 2.56 15.79
N LYS A 29 0.35 2.38 14.51
CA LYS A 29 -0.72 1.48 14.07
C LYS A 29 -0.37 0.83 12.74
N ARG A 30 -0.85 -0.40 12.56
CA ARG A 30 -0.74 -1.15 11.30
C ARG A 30 -2.14 -1.57 10.86
N GLU A 31 -2.44 -1.42 9.58
CA GLU A 31 -3.76 -1.67 9.02
C GLU A 31 -3.63 -2.32 7.65
N LYS A 32 -4.17 -3.52 7.48
CA LYS A 32 -4.20 -4.16 6.16
C LYS A 32 -5.28 -3.51 5.31
N LEU A 33 -4.88 -2.95 4.18
CA LEU A 33 -5.79 -2.28 3.25
C LEU A 33 -6.36 -3.26 2.22
N LEU A 34 -5.53 -4.18 1.76
CA LEU A 34 -5.88 -5.18 0.76
C LEU A 34 -5.23 -6.50 1.15
N GLU A 35 -6.02 -7.56 1.23
CA GLU A 35 -5.57 -8.93 1.48
C GLU A 35 -5.86 -9.79 0.26
N ASP A 36 -5.09 -10.87 0.10
CA ASP A 36 -5.24 -11.86 -0.97
C ASP A 36 -5.20 -11.28 -2.40
N ILE A 37 -4.50 -10.16 -2.59
CA ILE A 37 -4.35 -9.52 -3.92
C ILE A 37 -3.23 -10.12 -4.78
N GLY A 38 -2.46 -11.06 -4.23
CA GLY A 38 -1.25 -11.60 -4.84
C GLY A 38 0.04 -11.00 -4.28
N ARG A 39 1.19 -11.43 -4.80
CA ARG A 39 2.51 -11.03 -4.31
C ARG A 39 2.80 -9.58 -4.71
N VAL A 40 2.78 -8.68 -3.73
CA VAL A 40 3.01 -7.25 -3.97
C VAL A 40 4.51 -6.99 -4.13
N ARG A 41 4.94 -6.59 -5.33
CA ARG A 41 6.35 -6.36 -5.68
C ARG A 41 6.78 -4.91 -5.48
N ASN A 42 5.89 -3.97 -5.77
CA ASN A 42 6.20 -2.55 -5.70
C ASN A 42 4.96 -1.73 -5.33
N VAL A 43 5.17 -0.63 -4.58
CA VAL A 43 4.13 0.34 -4.23
C VAL A 43 4.74 1.73 -4.43
N LYS A 44 4.11 2.57 -5.26
CA LYS A 44 4.66 3.89 -5.60
C LYS A 44 3.57 4.93 -5.79
N GLN A 45 3.81 6.15 -5.32
CA GLN A 45 3.00 7.31 -5.67
C GLN A 45 3.39 7.83 -7.05
N GLY A 46 2.43 7.96 -7.95
CA GLY A 46 2.60 8.59 -9.26
C GLY A 46 2.70 10.11 -9.16
N PRO A 47 3.11 10.79 -10.25
CA PRO A 47 3.18 12.25 -10.31
C PRO A 47 1.80 12.93 -10.18
N ASP A 48 0.73 12.18 -10.41
CA ASP A 48 -0.67 12.57 -10.24
C ASP A 48 -1.18 12.44 -8.79
N GLY A 49 -0.29 12.01 -7.87
CA GLY A 49 -0.61 11.79 -6.46
C GLY A 49 -1.32 10.47 -6.16
N ASN A 50 -1.66 9.66 -7.17
CA ASN A 50 -2.30 8.37 -6.98
C ASN A 50 -1.28 7.30 -6.57
N ILE A 51 -1.74 6.28 -5.83
CA ILE A 51 -0.91 5.14 -5.45
C ILE A 51 -1.08 4.00 -6.46
N TYR A 52 0.04 3.49 -6.93
CA TYR A 52 0.13 2.36 -7.85
C TYR A 52 0.79 1.16 -7.16
N VAL A 53 0.22 -0.02 -7.37
CA VAL A 53 0.64 -1.28 -6.75
C VAL A 53 0.93 -2.28 -7.86
N ALA A 54 2.18 -2.75 -7.95
CA ALA A 54 2.57 -3.81 -8.86
C ALA A 54 2.44 -5.17 -8.17
N VAL A 55 1.64 -6.05 -8.75
CA VAL A 55 1.40 -7.41 -8.27
C VAL A 55 1.95 -8.40 -9.29
N GLU A 56 2.78 -9.33 -8.81
CA GLU A 56 3.42 -10.34 -9.63
C GLU A 56 2.37 -11.20 -10.36
N GLY A 57 2.47 -11.31 -11.68
CA GLY A 57 1.53 -12.06 -12.52
C GLY A 57 0.18 -11.37 -12.79
N ASN A 58 -0.20 -10.36 -11.99
CA ASN A 58 -1.51 -9.71 -12.07
C ASN A 58 -1.47 -8.29 -12.67
N GLY A 59 -0.29 -7.67 -12.74
CA GLY A 59 -0.11 -6.36 -13.38
C GLY A 59 0.00 -5.19 -12.38
N ILE A 60 -0.31 -3.98 -12.85
CA ILE A 60 -0.21 -2.74 -12.07
C ILE A 60 -1.61 -2.17 -11.84
N PHE A 61 -1.95 -1.97 -10.57
CA PHE A 61 -3.25 -1.48 -10.13
C PHE A 61 -3.13 -0.08 -9.55
N LYS A 62 -4.17 0.74 -9.73
CA LYS A 62 -4.31 2.02 -9.04
C LYS A 62 -5.19 1.84 -7.81
N LEU A 63 -4.68 2.20 -6.63
CA LEU A 63 -5.48 2.22 -5.40
C LEU A 63 -6.54 3.33 -5.50
N LYS A 64 -7.80 2.97 -5.29
CA LYS A 64 -8.91 3.92 -5.20
C LYS A 64 -9.52 3.85 -3.80
N ASN A 65 -9.85 5.01 -3.25
CA ASN A 65 -10.72 5.05 -2.06
C ASN A 65 -12.15 4.73 -2.49
N ASN A 66 -12.77 3.79 -1.79
CA ASN A 66 -14.21 3.61 -1.84
C ASN A 66 -14.79 4.55 -0.78
N ASN A 67 -15.22 5.74 -1.21
CA ASN A 67 -16.09 6.59 -0.38
C ASN A 67 -17.49 5.97 -0.33
#